data_AF-A0A2E5HMG6-F1
#
_entry.id   AF-A0A2E5HMG6-F1
#
_cell.length_a   1.000
_cell.length_b   1.000
_cell.length_c   1.000
_cell.angle_alpha   90.00
_cell.angle_beta   90.00
_cell.angle_gamma   90.00
#
_symmetry.space_group_name_H-M   'P 1'
#
loop_
_entity.id
_entity.type
_entity.pdbx_description
1 polymer ?
#
loop_
_entity_poly.entity_id
_entity_poly.type
_entity_poly.pdbx_seq_one_letter_code
_entity_poly.pdbx_strand_id
1 'polypeptide(L)'
;MTTEHSDVQQFLNGLLITDQATLRFLFQAVFNTDTAPPPEQAAMELTRHVQENAGVVPPALIRWLNSPSSVSAPVLAYLIRLAGFYRDARIERPLQVILRQLTFVAAHPAAVRALAMSRGGQASRALTELLWRDSVHQWHVREPAILRELGHLGDQSSIDDLLRALAVPYEGPRRAAAEALACFEANDVLDRLLRLARATDNANLTAGAAEALGLLGDARAVPTLQQTAQNRDARVAIEASVALARLGSTDAESRLIRLYSDANATVREKALRAMALAGRLGEQGPSRATINTLMTGLQDAQPEVREAASLSLGDLKLASAAEPVAQALSKEVNPLIRAKMVRALGQLAQPISLPTLIHTLQRDDNLSVQVEALGALSMFSDPAIAEHIVPFRSHTNPRLVHAADRALRRLLHKPFVWPEPASIEAAAAINLFNLQGARERFLPPPPPPPKPGFFDRLFGVKPPPPPEPPTPLGALQLSPERLEVSLDPNLNVEGWQTGVIDWSRRFSVQITREPVSERRGQSEGPDDIGVHFVLRQRRGDIGADFETVAVSLWCAPSPIVGQFPAKSARLPCLDPHAAAPFLAALRWYAEVHGNPIRVPRFEHE
;
A
#
# COMPACT_ATOMS: atom_id res chain seq x y z
N MET A 1 -31.75 -15.66 14.34
CA MET A 1 -31.02 -16.95 14.26
C MET A 1 -30.28 -17.13 12.94
N THR A 2 -30.89 -17.00 11.75
CA THR A 2 -30.20 -17.21 10.45
C THR A 2 -29.11 -16.19 10.12
N THR A 3 -29.27 -14.92 10.52
CA THR A 3 -28.24 -13.87 10.39
C THR A 3 -27.05 -14.08 11.35
N GLU A 4 -27.28 -14.73 12.49
CA GLU A 4 -26.31 -14.84 13.60
C GLU A 4 -25.33 -16.00 13.40
N HIS A 5 -25.79 -17.11 12.82
CA HIS A 5 -24.91 -18.20 12.39
C HIS A 5 -23.92 -17.73 11.32
N SER A 6 -24.32 -16.75 10.50
CA SER A 6 -23.49 -16.13 9.47
C SER A 6 -22.34 -15.29 10.06
N ASP A 7 -22.54 -14.60 11.19
CA ASP A 7 -21.55 -13.66 11.72
C ASP A 7 -20.27 -14.34 12.27
N VAL A 8 -20.42 -15.44 13.02
CA VAL A 8 -19.28 -16.22 13.55
C VAL A 8 -18.50 -16.84 12.39
N GLN A 9 -19.22 -17.40 11.43
CA GLN A 9 -18.65 -18.06 10.28
C GLN A 9 -17.92 -17.05 9.38
N GLN A 10 -18.52 -15.88 9.11
CA GLN A 10 -17.89 -14.81 8.34
C GLN A 10 -16.63 -14.29 9.05
N PHE A 11 -16.67 -14.14 10.38
CA PHE A 11 -15.52 -13.75 11.17
C PHE A 11 -14.35 -14.73 11.03
N LEU A 12 -14.60 -16.03 11.22
CA LEU A 12 -13.56 -17.06 11.16
C LEU A 12 -13.06 -17.30 9.72
N ASN A 13 -13.94 -17.21 8.72
CA ASN A 13 -13.55 -17.25 7.31
C ASN A 13 -12.68 -16.05 6.91
N GLY A 14 -12.96 -14.87 7.47
CA GLY A 14 -12.08 -13.71 7.30
C GLY A 14 -10.66 -14.01 7.78
N LEU A 15 -10.52 -14.54 9.00
CA LEU A 15 -9.23 -14.93 9.56
C LEU A 15 -8.54 -16.05 8.78
N LEU A 16 -9.29 -17.00 8.23
CA LEU A 16 -8.75 -18.06 7.37
C LEU A 16 -7.99 -17.49 6.15
N ILE A 17 -8.48 -16.38 5.61
CA ILE A 17 -7.89 -15.69 4.47
C ILE A 17 -6.76 -14.75 4.92
N THR A 18 -6.97 -13.99 5.99
CA THR A 18 -6.08 -12.87 6.34
C THR A 18 -5.00 -13.22 7.34
N ASP A 19 -5.26 -14.13 8.28
CA ASP A 19 -4.38 -14.42 9.42
C ASP A 19 -4.60 -15.82 10.01
N GLN A 20 -4.05 -16.82 9.31
CA GLN A 20 -4.14 -18.22 9.72
C GLN A 20 -3.40 -18.51 11.04
N ALA A 21 -2.40 -17.70 11.40
CA ALA A 21 -1.66 -17.88 12.66
C ALA A 21 -2.56 -17.52 13.85
N THR A 22 -3.26 -16.38 13.78
CA THR A 22 -4.25 -16.00 14.78
C THR A 22 -5.39 -17.01 14.86
N LEU A 23 -5.89 -17.51 13.73
CA LEU A 23 -6.94 -18.53 13.72
C LEU A 23 -6.53 -19.81 14.48
N ARG A 24 -5.31 -20.30 14.26
CA ARG A 24 -4.77 -21.45 15.00
C ARG A 24 -4.65 -21.16 16.49
N PHE A 25 -4.18 -19.96 16.84
CA PHE A 25 -4.10 -19.54 18.24
C PHE A 25 -5.48 -19.49 18.91
N LEU A 26 -6.50 -18.96 18.24
CA LEU A 26 -7.87 -18.95 18.77
C LEU A 26 -8.40 -20.36 19.01
N PHE A 27 -8.10 -21.29 18.11
CA PHE A 27 -8.44 -22.71 18.27
C PHE A 27 -7.80 -23.28 19.54
N GLN A 28 -6.48 -23.14 19.65
CA GLN A 28 -5.71 -23.60 20.82
C GLN A 28 -6.22 -22.96 22.13
N ALA A 29 -6.58 -21.68 22.10
CA ALA A 29 -7.09 -20.96 23.26
C ALA A 29 -8.47 -21.47 23.72
N VAL A 30 -9.34 -21.87 22.79
CA VAL A 30 -10.67 -22.41 23.09
C VAL A 30 -10.60 -23.85 23.60
N PHE A 31 -9.87 -24.71 22.89
CA PHE A 31 -9.79 -26.15 23.20
C PHE A 31 -8.69 -26.49 24.21
N ASN A 32 -7.86 -25.51 24.59
CA ASN A 32 -6.74 -25.67 25.53
C ASN A 32 -5.78 -26.79 25.06
N THR A 33 -5.38 -26.74 23.79
CA THR A 33 -4.48 -27.70 23.12
C THR A 33 -3.22 -27.02 22.60
N ASP A 34 -2.12 -27.76 22.51
CA ASP A 34 -0.86 -27.25 21.93
C ASP A 34 -0.84 -27.36 20.40
N THR A 35 -1.70 -28.19 19.83
CA THR A 35 -1.82 -28.42 18.38
C THR A 35 -3.16 -27.94 17.86
N ALA A 36 -3.16 -27.41 16.63
CA ALA A 36 -4.36 -27.02 15.90
C ALA A 36 -4.44 -27.82 14.59
N PRO A 37 -5.64 -28.23 14.15
CA PRO A 37 -5.84 -28.86 12.86
C PRO A 37 -5.56 -27.86 11.72
N PRO A 38 -5.58 -28.30 10.45
CA PRO A 38 -5.55 -27.40 9.28
C PRO A 38 -6.51 -26.22 9.45
N PRO A 39 -6.14 -24.99 9.02
CA PRO A 39 -6.92 -23.77 9.27
C PRO A 39 -8.41 -23.86 8.89
N GLU A 40 -8.72 -24.52 7.77
CA GLU A 40 -10.10 -24.72 7.31
C GLU A 40 -10.92 -25.56 8.30
N GLN A 41 -10.32 -26.63 8.82
CA GLN A 41 -10.94 -27.48 9.84
C GLN A 41 -11.06 -26.73 11.17
N ALA A 42 -10.03 -25.98 11.56
CA ALA A 42 -10.04 -25.17 12.78
C ALA A 42 -11.18 -24.12 12.75
N ALA A 43 -11.38 -23.42 11.63
CA ALA A 43 -12.47 -22.46 11.47
C ALA A 43 -13.85 -23.13 11.55
N MET A 44 -14.02 -24.28 10.88
CA MET A 44 -15.27 -25.03 10.89
C MET A 44 -15.62 -25.54 12.30
N GLU A 45 -14.65 -26.11 13.01
CA GLU A 45 -14.83 -26.64 14.36
C GLU A 45 -15.09 -25.53 15.39
N LEU A 46 -14.37 -24.41 15.32
CA LEU A 46 -14.65 -23.24 16.16
C LEU A 46 -16.04 -22.69 15.91
N THR A 47 -16.46 -22.58 14.64
CA THR A 47 -17.80 -22.12 14.27
C THR A 47 -18.86 -23.01 14.92
N ARG A 48 -18.73 -24.32 14.74
CA ARG A 48 -19.65 -25.32 15.32
C ARG A 48 -19.66 -25.22 16.85
N HIS A 49 -18.49 -25.17 17.47
CA HIS A 49 -18.36 -25.16 18.92
C HIS A 49 -19.02 -23.92 19.55
N VAL A 50 -18.81 -22.74 18.98
CA VAL A 50 -19.45 -21.49 19.44
C VAL A 50 -20.98 -21.58 19.31
N GLN A 51 -21.47 -22.15 18.22
CA GLN A 51 -22.91 -22.31 17.97
C GLN A 51 -23.57 -23.30 18.94
N GLU A 52 -22.90 -24.41 19.25
CA GLU A 52 -23.40 -25.44 20.18
C GLU A 52 -23.34 -25.00 21.65
N ASN A 53 -22.45 -24.06 22.00
CA ASN A 53 -22.17 -23.66 23.38
C ASN A 53 -22.59 -22.20 23.67
N ALA A 54 -23.60 -21.69 22.97
CA ALA A 54 -24.15 -20.37 23.25
C ALA A 54 -24.61 -20.26 24.73
N GLY A 55 -24.19 -19.17 25.39
CA GLY A 55 -24.39 -18.92 26.83
C GLY A 55 -23.29 -19.47 27.73
N VAL A 56 -22.36 -20.28 27.23
CA VAL A 56 -21.29 -20.90 28.02
C VAL A 56 -19.92 -20.68 27.37
N VAL A 57 -19.25 -19.60 27.76
CA VAL A 57 -17.88 -19.34 27.30
C VAL A 57 -16.88 -20.32 27.93
N PRO A 58 -15.88 -20.83 27.16
CA PRO A 58 -14.84 -21.70 27.68
C PRO A 58 -14.03 -21.03 28.81
N PRO A 59 -13.74 -21.73 29.93
CA PRO A 59 -12.95 -21.18 31.03
C PRO A 59 -11.55 -20.72 30.62
N ALA A 60 -10.95 -21.38 29.62
CA ALA A 60 -9.66 -20.99 29.06
C ALA A 60 -9.71 -19.59 28.43
N LEU A 61 -10.80 -19.28 27.73
CA LEU A 61 -10.99 -17.97 27.12
C LEU A 61 -11.16 -16.86 28.18
N ILE A 62 -11.85 -17.14 29.28
CA ILE A 62 -11.93 -16.22 30.43
C ILE A 62 -10.53 -15.95 31.02
N ARG A 63 -9.67 -16.97 31.14
CA ARG A 63 -8.30 -16.80 31.64
C ARG A 63 -7.49 -15.84 30.75
N TRP A 64 -7.61 -15.98 29.43
CA TRP A 64 -6.97 -15.05 28.49
C TRP A 64 -7.49 -13.62 28.65
N LEU A 65 -8.81 -13.44 28.79
CA LEU A 65 -9.41 -12.11 28.99
C LEU A 65 -8.99 -11.45 30.32
N ASN A 66 -8.69 -12.23 31.35
CA ASN A 66 -8.17 -11.73 32.63
C ASN A 66 -6.66 -11.40 32.59
N SER A 67 -5.94 -11.87 31.57
CA SER A 67 -4.51 -11.64 31.38
C SER A 67 -4.21 -10.98 30.03
N PRO A 68 -4.81 -9.82 29.69
CA PRO A 68 -4.76 -9.26 28.34
C PRO A 68 -3.35 -8.89 27.85
N SER A 69 -2.39 -8.69 28.75
CA SER A 69 -0.99 -8.37 28.42
C SER A 69 -0.19 -9.56 27.87
N SER A 70 -0.71 -10.79 27.92
CA SER A 70 -0.02 -11.98 27.41
C SER A 70 -0.11 -12.14 25.88
N VAL A 71 -0.90 -11.30 25.22
CA VAL A 71 -1.12 -11.31 23.76
C VAL A 71 -0.93 -9.92 23.17
N SER A 72 -0.67 -9.86 21.87
CA SER A 72 -0.65 -8.59 21.15
C SER A 72 -2.06 -7.97 21.06
N ALA A 73 -2.14 -6.65 20.94
CA ALA A 73 -3.42 -5.95 20.87
C ALA A 73 -4.37 -6.43 19.75
N PRO A 74 -3.89 -6.76 18.52
CA PRO A 74 -4.75 -7.33 17.49
C PRO A 74 -5.32 -8.71 17.88
N VAL A 75 -4.48 -9.59 18.43
CA VAL A 75 -4.91 -10.93 18.87
C VAL A 75 -5.91 -10.84 20.03
N LEU A 76 -5.70 -9.90 20.96
CA LEU A 76 -6.65 -9.60 22.04
C LEU A 76 -8.02 -9.20 21.49
N ALA A 77 -8.06 -8.33 20.48
CA ALA A 77 -9.31 -7.92 19.84
C ALA A 77 -10.05 -9.12 19.20
N TYR A 78 -9.33 -10.06 18.59
CA TYR A 78 -9.91 -11.28 18.03
C TYR A 78 -10.42 -12.27 19.10
N LEU A 79 -9.67 -12.45 20.19
CA LEU A 79 -10.12 -13.24 21.35
C LEU A 79 -11.42 -12.69 21.93
N ILE A 80 -11.50 -11.37 22.10
CA ILE A 80 -12.69 -10.70 22.62
C ILE A 80 -13.89 -10.88 21.69
N ARG A 81 -13.70 -10.72 20.36
CA ARG A 81 -14.77 -10.97 19.38
C ARG A 81 -15.29 -12.40 19.47
N LEU A 82 -14.39 -13.38 19.54
CA LEU A 82 -14.74 -14.78 19.69
C LEU A 82 -15.53 -15.03 20.99
N ALA A 83 -15.08 -14.45 22.10
CA ALA A 83 -15.76 -14.53 23.40
C ALA A 83 -17.16 -13.92 23.36
N GLY A 84 -17.33 -12.80 22.65
CA GLY A 84 -18.63 -12.13 22.47
C GLY A 84 -19.67 -13.03 21.80
N PHE A 85 -19.27 -13.87 20.85
CA PHE A 85 -20.20 -14.79 20.17
C PHE A 85 -20.79 -15.86 21.08
N TYR A 86 -20.16 -16.17 22.22
CA TYR A 86 -20.76 -17.05 23.23
C TYR A 86 -21.87 -16.37 24.04
N ARG A 87 -22.00 -15.03 24.03
CA ARG A 87 -23.05 -14.29 24.75
C ARG A 87 -23.17 -14.61 26.23
N ASP A 88 -22.03 -14.86 26.87
CA ASP A 88 -21.98 -15.26 28.27
C ASP A 88 -21.66 -14.05 29.16
N ALA A 89 -22.48 -13.79 30.19
CA ALA A 89 -22.28 -12.68 31.12
C ALA A 89 -20.94 -12.75 31.89
N ARG A 90 -20.28 -13.92 31.98
CA ARG A 90 -18.98 -14.08 32.64
C ARG A 90 -17.86 -13.28 31.97
N ILE A 91 -18.00 -12.91 30.69
CA ILE A 91 -17.01 -12.08 29.99
C ILE A 91 -17.06 -10.61 30.42
N GLU A 92 -18.16 -10.16 31.02
CA GLU A 92 -18.40 -8.72 31.23
C GLU A 92 -17.41 -8.05 32.17
N ARG A 93 -17.10 -8.69 33.31
CA ARG A 93 -16.11 -8.16 34.26
C ARG A 93 -14.72 -8.02 33.61
N PRO A 94 -14.15 -9.05 32.95
CA PRO A 94 -12.91 -8.90 32.19
C PRO A 94 -12.96 -7.75 31.17
N LEU A 95 -14.04 -7.65 30.40
CA LEU A 95 -14.17 -6.61 29.37
C LEU A 95 -14.25 -5.19 29.97
N GLN A 96 -14.92 -5.01 31.11
CA GLN A 96 -14.94 -3.73 31.82
C GLN A 96 -13.55 -3.30 32.31
N VAL A 97 -12.71 -4.25 32.73
CA VAL A 97 -11.31 -3.97 33.11
C VAL A 97 -10.51 -3.53 31.88
N ILE A 98 -10.65 -4.23 30.75
CA ILE A 98 -9.96 -3.89 29.49
C ILE A 98 -10.37 -2.49 29.00
N LEU A 99 -11.67 -2.16 29.07
CA LEU A 99 -12.19 -0.86 28.65
C LEU A 99 -11.70 0.33 29.49
N ARG A 100 -11.22 0.09 30.71
CA ARG A 100 -10.65 1.13 31.59
C ARG A 100 -9.17 1.40 31.34
N GLN A 101 -8.48 0.55 30.58
CA GLN A 101 -7.05 0.65 30.39
C GLN A 101 -6.70 1.25 29.02
N LEU A 102 -5.85 2.29 29.02
CA LEU A 102 -5.36 2.98 27.82
C LEU A 102 -4.40 2.11 26.99
N THR A 103 -3.86 1.04 27.56
CA THR A 103 -3.01 0.07 26.85
C THR A 103 -3.78 -0.72 25.79
N PHE A 104 -5.10 -0.84 25.93
CA PHE A 104 -5.92 -1.73 25.11
C PHE A 104 -6.95 -1.00 24.25
N VAL A 105 -6.72 0.28 23.91
CA VAL A 105 -7.65 1.10 23.11
C VAL A 105 -7.99 0.45 21.77
N ALA A 106 -7.04 -0.21 21.12
CA ALA A 106 -7.27 -0.94 19.87
C ALA A 106 -8.28 -2.10 20.02
N ALA A 107 -8.44 -2.65 21.23
CA ALA A 107 -9.38 -3.73 21.53
C ALA A 107 -10.73 -3.23 22.07
N HIS A 108 -10.87 -1.93 22.39
CA HIS A 108 -12.12 -1.36 22.93
C HIS A 108 -13.33 -1.59 22.01
N PRO A 109 -13.26 -1.42 20.67
CA PRO A 109 -14.40 -1.71 19.80
C PRO A 109 -14.89 -3.16 19.89
N ALA A 110 -13.96 -4.12 19.99
CA ALA A 110 -14.31 -5.53 20.17
C ALA A 110 -14.97 -5.77 21.54
N ALA A 111 -14.44 -5.13 22.61
CA ALA A 111 -14.96 -5.28 23.96
C ALA A 111 -16.37 -4.70 24.11
N VAL A 112 -16.63 -3.52 23.53
CA VAL A 112 -17.97 -2.90 23.52
C VAL A 112 -18.98 -3.81 22.82
N ARG A 113 -18.65 -4.32 21.62
CA ARG A 113 -19.54 -5.22 20.88
C ARG A 113 -19.79 -6.53 21.62
N ALA A 114 -18.76 -7.11 22.23
CA ALA A 114 -18.90 -8.33 23.03
C ALA A 114 -19.78 -8.13 24.28
N LEU A 115 -19.71 -6.96 24.93
CA LEU A 115 -20.61 -6.57 26.02
C LEU A 115 -22.06 -6.40 25.53
N ALA A 116 -22.26 -5.80 24.37
CA ALA A 116 -23.58 -5.69 23.76
C ALA A 116 -24.17 -7.09 23.50
N MET A 117 -23.38 -7.99 22.92
CA MET A 117 -23.77 -9.38 22.65
C MET A 117 -24.13 -10.16 23.92
N SER A 118 -23.42 -9.98 25.05
CA SER A 118 -23.73 -10.67 26.31
C SER A 118 -25.04 -10.19 26.96
N ARG A 119 -25.46 -8.95 26.68
CA ARG A 119 -26.65 -8.34 27.27
C ARG A 119 -27.90 -8.42 26.39
N GLY A 120 -27.77 -8.84 25.13
CA GLY A 120 -28.90 -9.08 24.22
C GLY A 120 -29.87 -7.91 24.16
N GLY A 121 -31.15 -8.11 24.50
CA GLY A 121 -32.17 -7.07 24.49
C GLY A 121 -31.95 -5.91 25.47
N GLN A 122 -31.00 -6.01 26.40
CA GLN A 122 -30.61 -4.91 27.29
C GLN A 122 -29.30 -4.22 26.87
N ALA A 123 -28.77 -4.54 25.69
CA ALA A 123 -27.49 -4.02 25.20
C ALA A 123 -27.45 -2.48 25.21
N SER A 124 -28.45 -1.83 24.62
CA SER A 124 -28.51 -0.37 24.51
C SER A 124 -28.48 0.29 25.89
N ARG A 125 -29.30 -0.20 26.82
CA ARG A 125 -29.33 0.30 28.20
C ARG A 125 -27.97 0.13 28.88
N ALA A 126 -27.38 -1.07 28.82
CA ALA A 126 -26.10 -1.34 29.44
C ALA A 126 -24.98 -0.45 28.86
N LEU A 127 -24.99 -0.22 27.55
CA LEU A 127 -24.04 0.67 26.87
C LEU A 127 -24.27 2.14 27.22
N THR A 128 -25.51 2.62 27.30
CA THR A 128 -25.82 4.00 27.75
C THR A 128 -25.43 4.22 29.21
N GLU A 129 -25.66 3.24 30.09
CA GLU A 129 -25.20 3.31 31.48
C GLU A 129 -23.66 3.36 31.53
N LEU A 130 -22.97 2.52 30.74
CA LEU A 130 -21.51 2.54 30.66
C LEU A 130 -20.95 3.84 30.07
N LEU A 131 -21.66 4.41 29.09
CA LEU A 131 -21.31 5.67 28.44
C LEU A 131 -21.23 6.79 29.48
N TRP A 132 -22.24 6.93 30.34
CA TRP A 132 -22.33 8.03 31.31
C TRP A 132 -21.71 7.73 32.68
N ARG A 133 -21.35 6.48 32.97
CA ARG A 133 -20.78 6.05 34.25
C ARG A 133 -19.25 6.18 34.25
N ASP A 134 -18.73 7.02 35.15
CA ASP A 134 -17.31 7.28 35.47
C ASP A 134 -16.49 8.22 34.53
N SER A 135 -17.10 9.00 33.63
CA SER A 135 -16.34 9.63 32.53
C SER A 135 -16.24 11.17 32.55
N VAL A 136 -15.72 11.81 33.62
CA VAL A 136 -15.43 13.27 33.58
C VAL A 136 -14.04 13.57 32.99
N HIS A 137 -13.10 12.61 32.98
CA HIS A 137 -11.71 12.87 32.57
C HIS A 137 -11.20 12.03 31.38
N GLN A 138 -11.98 11.07 30.87
CA GLN A 138 -11.53 10.13 29.82
C GLN A 138 -12.52 9.93 28.66
N TRP A 139 -13.50 10.84 28.48
CA TRP A 139 -14.62 10.74 27.50
C TRP A 139 -14.23 10.53 26.01
N HIS A 140 -12.95 10.52 25.67
CA HIS A 140 -12.46 10.47 24.29
C HIS A 140 -11.89 9.10 23.87
N VAL A 141 -11.87 8.11 24.77
CA VAL A 141 -11.11 6.86 24.54
C VAL A 141 -12.02 5.69 24.18
N ARG A 142 -12.95 5.31 25.08
CA ARG A 142 -13.84 4.16 24.88
C ARG A 142 -15.20 4.58 24.31
N GLU A 143 -15.61 5.81 24.60
CA GLU A 143 -16.92 6.37 24.29
C GLU A 143 -17.20 6.40 22.77
N PRO A 144 -16.25 6.71 21.88
CA PRO A 144 -16.48 6.59 20.44
C PRO A 144 -16.84 5.16 19.98
N ALA A 145 -16.34 4.13 20.66
CA ALA A 145 -16.72 2.75 20.36
C ALA A 145 -18.14 2.44 20.86
N ILE A 146 -18.49 2.90 22.06
CA ILE A 146 -19.83 2.75 22.64
C ILE A 146 -20.90 3.43 21.76
N LEU A 147 -20.65 4.68 21.35
CA LEU A 147 -21.57 5.46 20.52
C LEU A 147 -21.84 4.77 19.17
N ARG A 148 -20.80 4.25 18.50
CA ARG A 148 -20.96 3.51 17.23
C ARG A 148 -21.76 2.23 17.41
N GLU A 149 -21.50 1.48 18.49
CA GLU A 149 -22.26 0.26 18.76
C GLU A 149 -23.74 0.57 19.03
N LEU A 150 -24.06 1.65 19.76
CA LEU A 150 -25.44 2.10 19.95
C LEU A 150 -26.14 2.41 18.61
N GLY A 151 -25.43 3.04 17.67
CA GLY A 151 -25.95 3.27 16.31
C GLY A 151 -26.19 1.96 15.54
N HIS A 152 -25.28 0.99 15.64
CA HIS A 152 -25.44 -0.32 15.01
C HIS A 152 -26.58 -1.16 15.60
N LEU A 153 -26.86 -1.01 16.90
CA LEU A 153 -27.99 -1.66 17.55
C LEU A 153 -29.33 -1.09 17.08
N GLY A 154 -29.36 0.19 16.68
CA GLY A 154 -30.56 0.85 16.12
C GLY A 154 -31.71 1.02 17.12
N ASP A 155 -31.46 0.91 18.42
CA ASP A 155 -32.49 1.04 19.45
C ASP A 155 -32.86 2.50 19.67
N GLN A 156 -34.12 2.85 19.42
CA GLN A 156 -34.64 4.21 19.55
C GLN A 156 -34.45 4.79 20.96
N SER A 157 -34.37 3.95 22.00
CA SER A 157 -34.15 4.44 23.37
C SER A 157 -32.80 5.15 23.54
N SER A 158 -31.84 4.88 22.65
CA SER A 158 -30.48 5.46 22.72
C SER A 158 -30.37 6.84 22.05
N ILE A 159 -31.36 7.27 21.26
CA ILE A 159 -31.31 8.52 20.49
C ILE A 159 -31.07 9.73 21.40
N ASP A 160 -31.70 9.77 22.58
CA ASP A 160 -31.54 10.86 23.54
C ASP A 160 -30.10 10.98 24.06
N ASP A 161 -29.46 9.84 24.31
CA ASP A 161 -28.07 9.79 24.78
C ASP A 161 -27.10 10.16 23.65
N LEU A 162 -27.37 9.69 22.41
CA LEU A 162 -26.59 10.06 21.23
C LEU A 162 -26.67 11.57 20.94
N LEU A 163 -27.85 12.18 21.03
CA LEU A 163 -28.00 13.62 20.86
C LEU A 163 -27.32 14.42 21.97
N ARG A 164 -27.34 13.93 23.21
CA ARG A 164 -26.55 14.52 24.31
C ARG A 164 -25.05 14.43 24.02
N ALA A 165 -24.58 13.33 23.42
CA ALA A 165 -23.18 13.15 23.05
C ALA A 165 -22.70 14.10 21.93
N LEU A 166 -23.58 14.73 21.16
CA LEU A 166 -23.19 15.78 20.20
C LEU A 166 -22.69 17.06 20.88
N ALA A 167 -23.06 17.31 22.13
CA ALA A 167 -22.69 18.54 22.85
C ALA A 167 -21.27 18.48 23.46
N VAL A 168 -20.64 17.31 23.47
CA VAL A 168 -19.37 17.09 24.18
C VAL A 168 -18.21 17.85 23.52
N PRO A 169 -17.21 18.31 24.28
CA PRO A 169 -16.14 19.15 23.74
C PRO A 169 -15.19 18.39 22.80
N TYR A 170 -15.11 17.07 22.94
CA TYR A 170 -14.20 16.22 22.18
C TYR A 170 -14.77 15.86 20.80
N GLU A 171 -13.96 16.03 19.75
CA GLU A 171 -14.36 15.78 18.36
C GLU A 171 -14.66 14.30 18.08
N GLY A 172 -13.82 13.38 18.54
CA GLY A 172 -13.98 11.94 18.29
C GLY A 172 -15.35 11.39 18.73
N PRO A 173 -15.78 11.64 19.98
CA PRO A 173 -17.11 11.28 20.45
C PRO A 173 -18.25 12.00 19.71
N ARG A 174 -18.13 13.31 19.41
CA ARG A 174 -19.17 14.02 18.64
C ARG A 174 -19.40 13.38 17.29
N ARG A 175 -18.32 13.12 16.55
CA ARG A 175 -18.40 12.49 15.24
C ARG A 175 -18.97 11.07 15.33
N ALA A 176 -18.56 10.29 16.34
CA ALA A 176 -19.12 8.95 16.56
C ALA A 176 -20.63 9.00 16.89
N ALA A 177 -21.09 10.00 17.63
CA ALA A 177 -22.51 10.22 17.87
C ALA A 177 -23.26 10.63 16.60
N ALA A 178 -22.68 11.50 15.77
CA ALA A 178 -23.25 11.89 14.49
C ALA A 178 -23.35 10.70 13.51
N GLU A 179 -22.28 9.89 13.41
CA GLU A 179 -22.25 8.62 12.66
C GLU A 179 -23.34 7.66 13.16
N ALA A 180 -23.48 7.50 14.47
CA ALA A 180 -24.46 6.61 15.07
C ALA A 180 -25.91 7.07 14.79
N LEU A 181 -26.18 8.38 14.89
CA LEU A 181 -27.49 8.95 14.59
C LEU A 181 -27.89 8.80 13.12
N ALA A 182 -26.91 8.78 12.21
CA ALA A 182 -27.14 8.54 10.80
C ALA A 182 -27.50 7.08 10.46
N CYS A 183 -27.28 6.13 11.38
CA CYS A 183 -27.72 4.74 11.22
C CYS A 183 -29.22 4.55 11.51
N PHE A 184 -29.91 5.56 12.09
CA PHE A 184 -31.34 5.51 12.35
C PHE A 184 -32.16 5.95 11.13
N GLU A 185 -33.43 5.58 11.11
CA GLU A 185 -34.36 6.09 10.10
C GLU A 185 -34.53 7.60 10.24
N ALA A 186 -34.52 8.33 9.10
CA ALA A 186 -34.57 9.78 9.11
C ALA A 186 -35.80 10.35 9.86
N ASN A 187 -36.94 9.68 9.79
CA ASN A 187 -38.16 10.13 10.46
C ASN A 187 -38.04 10.14 11.99
N ASP A 188 -37.14 9.34 12.57
CA ASP A 188 -36.96 9.25 14.03
C ASP A 188 -36.08 10.39 14.58
N VAL A 189 -35.12 10.85 13.78
CA VAL A 189 -34.05 11.76 14.25
C VAL A 189 -34.07 13.13 13.60
N LEU A 190 -34.61 13.28 12.38
CA LEU A 190 -34.49 14.49 11.57
C LEU A 190 -35.03 15.73 12.28
N ASP A 191 -36.28 15.73 12.74
CA ASP A 191 -36.89 16.91 13.35
C ASP A 191 -36.12 17.39 14.60
N ARG A 192 -35.56 16.44 15.35
CA ARG A 192 -34.74 16.73 16.53
C ARG A 192 -33.42 17.38 16.11
N LEU A 193 -32.75 16.81 15.10
CA LEU A 193 -31.51 17.35 14.56
C LEU A 193 -31.70 18.73 13.91
N LEU A 194 -32.80 18.96 13.19
CA LEU A 194 -33.13 20.26 12.62
C LEU A 194 -33.30 21.33 13.69
N ARG A 195 -33.98 21.01 14.80
CA ARG A 195 -34.10 21.93 15.94
C ARG A 195 -32.74 22.24 16.56
N LEU A 196 -31.89 21.23 16.76
CA LEU A 196 -30.56 21.40 17.35
C LEU A 196 -29.60 22.18 16.44
N ALA A 197 -29.65 21.99 15.13
CA ALA A 197 -28.84 22.74 14.17
C ALA A 197 -29.22 24.23 14.08
N ARG A 198 -30.42 24.60 14.55
CA ARG A 198 -30.87 26.00 14.68
C ARG A 198 -30.56 26.61 16.04
N ALA A 199 -30.22 25.79 17.04
CA ALA A 199 -29.89 26.27 18.37
C ALA A 199 -28.58 27.08 18.33
N THR A 200 -28.57 28.23 19.00
CA THR A 200 -27.42 29.16 19.02
C THR A 200 -26.54 29.02 20.25
N ASP A 201 -26.98 28.24 21.24
CA ASP A 201 -26.45 28.36 22.61
C ASP A 201 -25.20 27.49 22.83
N ASN A 202 -24.97 26.50 21.96
CA ASN A 202 -23.83 25.60 22.08
C ASN A 202 -23.27 25.22 20.70
N ALA A 203 -22.16 25.84 20.32
CA ALA A 203 -21.49 25.59 19.05
C ALA A 203 -21.06 24.12 18.83
N ASN A 204 -20.73 23.36 19.89
CA ASN A 204 -20.41 21.93 19.76
C ASN A 204 -21.64 21.15 19.28
N LEU A 205 -22.77 21.40 19.94
CA LEU A 205 -24.04 20.74 19.67
C LEU A 205 -24.57 21.10 18.28
N THR A 206 -24.52 22.39 17.92
CA THR A 206 -24.94 22.86 16.60
C THR A 206 -24.09 22.28 15.48
N ALA A 207 -22.76 22.25 15.66
CA ALA A 207 -21.84 21.65 14.70
C ALA A 207 -22.06 20.13 14.56
N GLY A 208 -22.21 19.41 15.68
CA GLY A 208 -22.50 17.97 15.68
C GLY A 208 -23.86 17.64 15.05
N ALA A 209 -24.88 18.47 15.29
CA ALA A 209 -26.19 18.31 14.65
C ALA A 209 -26.09 18.54 13.13
N ALA A 210 -25.34 19.55 12.69
CA ALA A 210 -25.10 19.80 11.27
C ALA A 210 -24.37 18.62 10.59
N GLU A 211 -23.34 18.06 11.24
CA GLU A 211 -22.63 16.87 10.76
C GLU A 211 -23.57 15.67 10.64
N ALA A 212 -24.38 15.39 11.67
CA ALA A 212 -25.35 14.29 11.69
C ALA A 212 -26.40 14.43 10.58
N LEU A 213 -26.92 15.65 10.34
CA LEU A 213 -27.84 15.92 9.24
C LEU A 213 -27.20 15.64 7.86
N GLY A 214 -25.94 16.01 7.68
CA GLY A 214 -25.19 15.72 6.45
C GLY A 214 -24.94 14.23 6.24
N LEU A 215 -24.68 13.47 7.31
CA LEU A 215 -24.50 12.01 7.26
C LEU A 215 -25.82 11.27 7.03
N LEU A 216 -26.93 11.79 7.58
CA LEU A 216 -28.27 11.23 7.38
C LEU A 216 -28.70 11.28 5.91
N GLY A 217 -28.19 12.24 5.13
CA GLY A 217 -28.43 12.31 3.70
C GLY A 217 -29.82 12.82 3.30
N ASP A 218 -30.63 13.30 4.25
CA ASP A 218 -31.99 13.77 3.98
C ASP A 218 -32.00 15.21 3.46
N ALA A 219 -32.45 15.40 2.22
CA ALA A 219 -32.52 16.70 1.56
C ALA A 219 -33.43 17.72 2.28
N ARG A 220 -34.35 17.28 3.14
CA ARG A 220 -35.16 18.17 3.99
C ARG A 220 -34.30 19.02 4.93
N ALA A 221 -33.06 18.61 5.20
CA ALA A 221 -32.11 19.36 6.01
C ALA A 221 -31.49 20.58 5.33
N VAL A 222 -31.49 20.64 3.98
CA VAL A 222 -30.79 21.66 3.20
C VAL A 222 -31.13 23.10 3.63
N PRO A 223 -32.39 23.52 3.79
CA PRO A 223 -32.71 24.90 4.17
C PRO A 223 -32.15 25.28 5.55
N THR A 224 -32.21 24.34 6.49
CA THR A 224 -31.67 24.55 7.84
C THR A 224 -30.15 24.67 7.79
N LEU A 225 -29.48 23.77 7.07
CA LEU A 225 -28.03 23.79 6.92
C LEU A 225 -27.53 25.05 6.19
N GLN A 226 -28.28 25.57 5.20
CA GLN A 226 -27.97 26.86 4.55
C GLN A 226 -28.02 28.04 5.51
N GLN A 227 -28.91 28.02 6.50
CA GLN A 227 -28.97 29.00 7.58
C GLN A 227 -27.82 28.78 8.57
N THR A 228 -27.60 27.54 9.02
CA THR A 228 -26.52 27.18 9.96
C THR A 228 -25.13 27.50 9.40
N ALA A 229 -24.94 27.39 8.08
CA ALA A 229 -23.70 27.77 7.39
C ALA A 229 -23.41 29.29 7.40
N GLN A 230 -24.32 30.11 7.94
CA GLN A 230 -24.15 31.56 8.15
C GLN A 230 -23.81 31.89 9.60
N ASN A 231 -23.61 30.87 10.44
CA ASN A 231 -23.26 31.08 11.84
C ASN A 231 -21.92 31.83 11.97
N ARG A 232 -21.82 32.69 13.00
CA ARG A 232 -20.60 33.44 13.32
C ARG A 232 -19.48 32.53 13.83
N ASP A 233 -19.83 31.42 14.47
CA ASP A 233 -18.88 30.39 14.85
C ASP A 233 -18.42 29.66 13.58
N ALA A 234 -17.14 29.85 13.25
CA ALA A 234 -16.55 29.31 12.03
C ALA A 234 -16.62 27.78 11.97
N ARG A 235 -16.55 27.07 13.10
CA ARG A 235 -16.65 25.61 13.10
C ARG A 235 -18.07 25.18 12.73
N VAL A 236 -19.09 25.82 13.29
CA VAL A 236 -20.49 25.56 12.90
C VAL A 236 -20.69 25.84 11.41
N ALA A 237 -20.14 26.95 10.91
CA ALA A 237 -20.25 27.31 9.50
C ALA A 237 -19.56 26.29 8.56
N ILE A 238 -18.39 25.78 8.96
CA ILE A 238 -17.63 24.77 8.21
C ILE A 238 -18.40 23.45 8.18
N GLU A 239 -18.85 22.94 9.33
CA GLU A 239 -19.58 21.66 9.39
C GLU A 239 -20.88 21.70 8.60
N ALA A 240 -21.64 22.80 8.71
CA ALA A 240 -22.84 22.98 7.91
C ALA A 240 -22.52 23.05 6.41
N SER A 241 -21.41 23.66 6.00
CA SER A 241 -20.99 23.71 4.59
C SER A 241 -20.56 22.33 4.07
N VAL A 242 -19.90 21.51 4.89
CA VAL A 242 -19.54 20.11 4.55
C VAL A 242 -20.81 19.26 4.42
N ALA A 243 -21.75 19.42 5.35
CA ALA A 243 -23.05 18.75 5.28
C ALA A 243 -23.83 19.13 4.02
N LEU A 244 -23.82 20.41 3.64
CA LEU A 244 -24.40 20.87 2.37
C LEU A 244 -23.74 20.24 1.15
N ALA A 245 -22.41 20.10 1.15
CA ALA A 245 -21.69 19.42 0.07
C ALA A 245 -22.06 17.94 -0.05
N ARG A 246 -22.22 17.22 1.09
CA ARG A 246 -22.73 15.83 1.12
C ARG A 246 -24.10 15.70 0.48
N LEU A 247 -24.96 16.72 0.67
CA LEU A 247 -26.30 16.77 0.11
C LEU A 247 -26.35 17.33 -1.32
N GLY A 248 -25.19 17.53 -1.97
CA GLY A 248 -25.12 18.02 -3.35
C GLY A 248 -25.47 19.50 -3.53
N SER A 249 -25.44 20.31 -2.46
CA SER A 249 -25.73 21.74 -2.55
C SER A 249 -24.57 22.50 -3.23
N THR A 250 -24.90 23.21 -4.31
CA THR A 250 -23.95 24.01 -5.10
C THR A 250 -23.35 25.19 -4.32
N ASP A 251 -24.05 25.68 -3.30
CA ASP A 251 -23.60 26.82 -2.49
C ASP A 251 -22.45 26.48 -1.53
N ALA A 252 -22.23 25.19 -1.25
CA ALA A 252 -21.28 24.74 -0.24
C ALA A 252 -19.85 25.24 -0.52
N GLU A 253 -19.40 25.13 -1.77
CA GLU A 253 -18.06 25.55 -2.15
C GLU A 253 -17.84 27.06 -1.97
N SER A 254 -18.80 27.88 -2.43
CA SER A 254 -18.70 29.35 -2.32
C SER A 254 -18.56 29.81 -0.87
N ARG A 255 -19.21 29.12 0.07
CA ARG A 255 -19.16 29.41 1.51
C ARG A 255 -17.81 29.04 2.10
N LEU A 256 -17.29 27.87 1.76
CA LEU A 256 -15.95 27.44 2.18
C LEU A 256 -14.87 28.39 1.65
N ILE A 257 -14.99 28.85 0.41
CA ILE A 257 -14.04 29.81 -0.19
C ILE A 257 -14.04 31.13 0.60
N ARG A 258 -15.23 31.62 1.00
CA ARG A 258 -15.32 32.81 1.86
C ARG A 258 -14.67 32.60 3.22
N LEU A 259 -14.83 31.43 3.84
CA LEU A 259 -14.22 31.10 5.13
C LEU A 259 -12.69 31.04 5.05
N TYR A 260 -12.12 30.74 3.89
CA TYR A 260 -10.67 30.85 3.67
C TYR A 260 -10.16 32.31 3.74
N SER A 261 -11.03 33.32 3.61
CA SER A 261 -10.65 34.73 3.78
C SER A 261 -10.64 35.20 5.25
N ASP A 262 -10.85 34.30 6.22
CA ASP A 262 -10.89 34.64 7.64
C ASP A 262 -9.50 35.01 8.20
N ALA A 263 -9.47 35.96 9.14
CA ALA A 263 -8.24 36.40 9.79
C ALA A 263 -7.59 35.27 10.63
N ASN A 264 -8.40 34.36 11.18
CA ASN A 264 -7.96 33.24 11.99
C ASN A 264 -7.43 32.08 11.13
N ALA A 265 -6.16 31.75 11.32
CA ALA A 265 -5.47 30.67 10.62
C ALA A 265 -6.16 29.31 10.76
N THR A 266 -6.70 29.00 11.94
CA THR A 266 -7.42 27.75 12.20
C THR A 266 -8.71 27.67 11.38
N VAL A 267 -9.37 28.79 11.12
CA VAL A 267 -10.57 28.83 10.27
C VAL A 267 -10.19 28.58 8.82
N ARG A 268 -9.14 29.25 8.32
CA ARG A 268 -8.64 29.05 6.96
C ARG A 268 -8.20 27.60 6.73
N GLU A 269 -7.43 27.04 7.64
CA GLU A 269 -6.95 25.66 7.62
C GLU A 269 -8.12 24.67 7.49
N LYS A 270 -9.10 24.78 8.38
CA LYS A 270 -10.29 23.90 8.35
C LYS A 270 -11.13 24.10 7.09
N ALA A 271 -11.24 25.33 6.58
CA ALA A 271 -11.94 25.60 5.34
C ALA A 271 -11.30 24.87 4.15
N LEU A 272 -9.96 24.85 4.04
CA LEU A 272 -9.27 24.12 2.98
C LEU A 272 -9.48 22.60 3.09
N ARG A 273 -9.39 22.02 4.30
CA ARG A 273 -9.68 20.60 4.51
C ARG A 273 -11.13 20.25 4.16
N ALA A 274 -12.06 21.12 4.53
CA ALA A 274 -13.47 20.98 4.19
C ALA A 274 -13.72 21.07 2.67
N MET A 275 -13.00 21.93 1.94
CA MET A 275 -13.07 21.98 0.47
C MET A 275 -12.64 20.67 -0.17
N ALA A 276 -11.56 20.06 0.31
CA ALA A 276 -11.10 18.76 -0.19
C ALA A 276 -12.11 17.65 0.08
N LEU A 277 -12.74 17.67 1.25
CA LEU A 277 -13.81 16.73 1.57
C LEU A 277 -15.03 16.96 0.67
N ALA A 278 -15.50 18.20 0.55
CA ALA A 278 -16.62 18.59 -0.30
C ALA A 278 -16.39 18.21 -1.77
N GLY A 279 -15.22 18.52 -2.31
CA GLY A 279 -14.85 18.19 -3.69
C GLY A 279 -14.75 16.69 -3.98
N ARG A 280 -14.49 15.85 -2.98
CA ARG A 280 -14.55 14.38 -3.14
C ARG A 280 -15.97 13.82 -3.07
N LEU A 281 -16.87 14.54 -2.40
CA LEU A 281 -18.25 14.11 -2.19
C LEU A 281 -19.19 14.62 -3.29
N GLY A 282 -18.88 15.76 -3.89
CA GLY A 282 -19.66 16.33 -5.00
C GLY A 282 -19.45 15.55 -6.29
N GLU A 283 -20.55 15.27 -7.00
CA GLU A 283 -20.52 14.55 -8.29
C GLU A 283 -19.67 15.24 -9.35
N GLN A 284 -19.59 16.57 -9.30
CA GLN A 284 -18.87 17.40 -10.29
C GLN A 284 -17.39 17.63 -9.93
N GLY A 285 -16.92 17.07 -8.81
CA GLY A 285 -15.60 17.37 -8.27
C GLY A 285 -15.45 18.82 -7.78
N PRO A 286 -14.24 19.24 -7.37
CA PRO A 286 -13.99 20.60 -6.90
C PRO A 286 -14.06 21.61 -8.05
N SER A 287 -14.77 22.73 -7.85
CA SER A 287 -14.77 23.81 -8.86
C SER A 287 -13.40 24.43 -9.07
N ARG A 288 -13.21 25.10 -10.21
CA ARG A 288 -11.99 25.86 -10.52
C ARG A 288 -11.65 26.91 -9.45
N ALA A 289 -12.67 27.54 -8.85
CA ALA A 289 -12.47 28.50 -7.77
C ALA A 289 -11.91 27.82 -6.52
N THR A 290 -12.42 26.63 -6.17
CA THR A 290 -11.88 25.80 -5.08
C THR A 290 -10.44 25.40 -5.35
N ILE A 291 -10.13 24.93 -6.56
CA ILE A 291 -8.76 24.54 -6.95
C ILE A 291 -7.80 25.73 -6.82
N ASN A 292 -8.18 26.92 -7.32
CA ASN A 292 -7.38 28.15 -7.19
C ASN A 292 -7.17 28.56 -5.74
N THR A 293 -8.19 28.40 -4.89
CA THR A 293 -8.12 28.73 -3.47
C THR A 293 -7.16 27.79 -2.74
N LEU A 294 -7.22 26.49 -3.03
CA LEU A 294 -6.27 25.50 -2.50
C LEU A 294 -4.82 25.82 -2.93
N MET A 295 -4.60 26.20 -4.20
CA MET A 295 -3.27 26.61 -4.69
C MET A 295 -2.77 27.89 -4.02
N THR A 296 -3.66 28.85 -3.73
CA THR A 296 -3.32 30.07 -2.99
C THR A 296 -2.89 29.74 -1.55
N GLY A 297 -3.56 28.76 -0.92
CA GLY A 297 -3.23 28.27 0.42
C GLY A 297 -1.81 27.74 0.58
N LEU A 298 -1.15 27.30 -0.49
CA LEU A 298 0.26 26.89 -0.45
C LEU A 298 1.22 28.03 -0.08
N GLN A 299 0.78 29.28 -0.19
CA GLN A 299 1.58 30.48 0.08
C GLN A 299 1.11 31.21 1.36
N ASP A 300 0.23 30.61 2.16
CA ASP A 300 -0.26 31.24 3.40
C ASP A 300 0.87 31.47 4.40
N ALA A 301 0.78 32.57 5.16
CA ALA A 301 1.76 32.91 6.18
C ALA A 301 1.88 31.81 7.26
N GLN A 302 0.77 31.12 7.55
CA GLN A 302 0.69 30.16 8.64
C GLN A 302 1.00 28.73 8.16
N PRO A 303 1.96 28.03 8.80
CA PRO A 303 2.35 26.66 8.51
C PRO A 303 1.19 25.67 8.31
N GLU A 304 0.23 25.70 9.22
CA GLU A 304 -0.89 24.75 9.29
C GLU A 304 -1.83 24.90 8.08
N VAL A 305 -1.95 26.13 7.57
CA VAL A 305 -2.75 26.42 6.37
C VAL A 305 -2.06 25.90 5.10
N ARG A 306 -0.74 26.08 5.00
CA ARG A 306 0.05 25.51 3.89
C ARG A 306 0.03 23.99 3.88
N GLU A 307 0.13 23.36 5.05
CA GLU A 307 -0.04 21.92 5.20
C GLU A 307 -1.43 21.48 4.72
N ALA A 308 -2.50 22.14 5.18
CA ALA A 308 -3.86 21.79 4.77
C ALA A 308 -4.08 21.96 3.27
N ALA A 309 -3.58 23.03 2.66
CA ALA A 309 -3.61 23.23 1.22
C ALA A 309 -2.93 22.08 0.47
N SER A 310 -1.70 21.74 0.88
CA SER A 310 -0.92 20.70 0.21
C SER A 310 -1.58 19.32 0.31
N LEU A 311 -2.05 18.92 1.49
CA LEU A 311 -2.72 17.64 1.68
C LEU A 311 -4.04 17.60 0.90
N SER A 312 -4.80 18.69 0.91
CA SER A 312 -6.06 18.82 0.17
C SER A 312 -5.88 18.62 -1.33
N LEU A 313 -4.84 19.22 -1.92
CA LEU A 313 -4.50 19.05 -3.34
C LEU A 313 -4.09 17.60 -3.67
N GLY A 314 -3.30 16.97 -2.79
CA GLY A 314 -2.90 15.57 -2.92
C GLY A 314 -4.07 14.59 -2.81
N ASP A 315 -4.96 14.79 -1.84
CA ASP A 315 -6.14 13.95 -1.61
C ASP A 315 -7.16 14.04 -2.75
N LEU A 316 -7.29 15.21 -3.37
CA LEU A 316 -8.11 15.42 -4.57
C LEU A 316 -7.44 14.90 -5.87
N LYS A 317 -6.16 14.51 -5.81
CA LYS A 317 -5.38 14.02 -6.96
C LYS A 317 -5.37 14.98 -8.17
N LEU A 318 -5.33 16.29 -7.91
CA LEU A 318 -5.37 17.32 -8.95
C LEU A 318 -4.03 17.43 -9.66
N ALA A 319 -3.91 16.81 -10.85
CA ALA A 319 -2.66 16.78 -11.62
C ALA A 319 -2.06 18.18 -11.85
N SER A 320 -2.91 19.19 -12.09
CA SER A 320 -2.50 20.59 -12.28
C SER A 320 -1.84 21.22 -11.05
N ALA A 321 -2.00 20.63 -9.87
CA ALA A 321 -1.39 21.10 -8.62
C ALA A 321 0.06 20.63 -8.43
N ALA A 322 0.56 19.70 -9.25
CA ALA A 322 1.89 19.12 -9.04
C ALA A 322 3.03 20.14 -9.14
N GLU A 323 2.96 21.03 -10.13
CA GLU A 323 3.95 22.10 -10.27
C GLU A 323 3.84 23.16 -9.15
N PRO A 324 2.66 23.71 -8.83
CA PRO A 324 2.49 24.62 -7.68
C PRO A 324 2.99 24.04 -6.35
N VAL A 325 2.71 22.77 -6.06
CA VAL A 325 3.18 22.11 -4.84
C VAL A 325 4.70 21.91 -4.86
N ALA A 326 5.29 21.56 -6.00
CA ALA A 326 6.74 21.42 -6.14
C ALA A 326 7.46 22.77 -5.93
N GLN A 327 6.92 23.85 -6.50
CA GLN A 327 7.43 25.21 -6.28
C GLN A 327 7.29 25.64 -4.81
N ALA A 328 6.16 25.35 -4.16
CA ALA A 328 5.98 25.63 -2.74
C ALA A 328 6.98 24.85 -1.86
N LEU A 329 7.19 23.56 -2.16
CA LEU A 329 8.15 22.71 -1.44
C LEU A 329 9.56 23.29 -1.45
N SER A 330 10.02 23.83 -2.59
CA SER A 330 11.35 24.45 -2.71
C SER A 330 11.57 25.68 -1.83
N LYS A 331 10.48 26.33 -1.37
CA LYS A 331 10.51 27.53 -0.53
C LYS A 331 10.19 27.22 0.94
N GLU A 332 9.76 26.00 1.24
CA GLU A 332 9.28 25.63 2.57
C GLU A 332 10.44 25.34 3.53
N VAL A 333 10.43 26.03 4.66
CA VAL A 333 11.48 25.93 5.68
C VAL A 333 11.15 24.87 6.73
N ASN A 334 9.86 24.61 6.98
CA ASN A 334 9.44 23.68 8.01
C ASN A 334 9.50 22.23 7.51
N PRO A 335 10.36 21.37 8.08
CA PRO A 335 10.53 20.00 7.62
C PRO A 335 9.26 19.14 7.75
N LEU A 336 8.39 19.44 8.74
CA LEU A 336 7.11 18.74 8.87
C LEU A 336 6.22 19.02 7.66
N ILE A 337 6.14 20.28 7.21
CA ILE A 337 5.34 20.67 6.05
C ILE A 337 5.97 20.16 4.76
N ARG A 338 7.31 20.21 4.63
CA ARG A 338 8.02 19.62 3.49
C ARG A 338 7.64 18.16 3.29
N ALA A 339 7.62 17.36 4.37
CA ALA A 339 7.17 15.98 4.30
C ALA A 339 5.71 15.87 3.78
N LYS A 340 4.80 16.74 4.22
CA LYS A 340 3.41 16.74 3.72
C LYS A 340 3.32 17.12 2.24
N MET A 341 4.12 18.08 1.79
CA MET A 341 4.21 18.48 0.38
C MET A 341 4.81 17.36 -0.49
N VAL A 342 5.86 16.69 -0.01
CA VAL A 342 6.44 15.50 -0.65
C VAL A 342 5.40 14.39 -0.79
N ARG A 343 4.64 14.11 0.27
CA ARG A 343 3.55 13.14 0.24
C ARG A 343 2.48 13.53 -0.77
N ALA A 344 2.08 14.80 -0.80
CA ALA A 344 1.09 15.31 -1.75
C ALA A 344 1.57 15.11 -3.19
N LEU A 345 2.83 15.44 -3.51
CA LEU A 345 3.43 15.17 -4.83
C LEU A 345 3.40 13.67 -5.19
N GLY A 346 3.66 12.79 -4.21
CA GLY A 346 3.50 11.35 -4.38
C GLY A 346 2.06 10.92 -4.68
N GLN A 347 1.06 11.48 -4.00
CA GLN A 347 -0.35 11.20 -4.26
C GLN A 347 -0.81 11.71 -5.64
N LEU A 348 -0.28 12.86 -6.09
CA LEU A 348 -0.50 13.40 -7.42
C LEU A 348 0.17 12.55 -8.51
N ALA A 349 1.32 11.93 -8.20
CA ALA A 349 2.08 11.02 -9.05
C ALA A 349 2.35 11.56 -10.48
N GLN A 350 2.59 12.87 -10.61
CA GLN A 350 2.83 13.51 -11.89
C GLN A 350 4.32 13.52 -12.25
N PRO A 351 4.73 13.13 -13.47
CA PRO A 351 6.15 13.05 -13.86
C PRO A 351 6.94 14.33 -13.62
N ILE A 352 6.31 15.50 -13.75
CA ILE A 352 6.94 16.82 -13.52
C ILE A 352 7.47 17.00 -12.08
N SER A 353 6.94 16.23 -11.12
CA SER A 353 7.39 16.27 -9.73
C SER A 353 8.58 15.36 -9.43
N LEU A 354 8.94 14.43 -10.34
CA LEU A 354 10.05 13.49 -10.13
C LEU A 354 11.39 14.18 -9.87
N PRO A 355 11.82 15.20 -10.64
CA PRO A 355 13.09 15.87 -10.36
C PRO A 355 13.12 16.48 -8.95
N THR A 356 12.01 17.06 -8.52
CA THR A 356 11.87 17.67 -7.19
C THR A 356 11.93 16.60 -6.09
N LEU A 357 11.24 15.47 -6.26
CA LEU A 357 11.25 14.36 -5.30
C LEU A 357 12.62 13.69 -5.20
N ILE A 358 13.29 13.47 -6.33
CA ILE A 358 14.65 12.91 -6.37
C ILE A 358 15.65 13.86 -5.70
N HIS A 359 15.56 15.16 -6.00
CA HIS A 359 16.40 16.17 -5.35
C HIS A 359 16.17 16.19 -3.84
N THR A 360 14.90 16.14 -3.39
CA THR A 360 14.55 16.11 -1.97
C THR A 360 15.09 14.86 -1.28
N LEU A 361 14.97 13.69 -1.91
CA LEU A 361 15.53 12.44 -1.41
C LEU A 361 17.06 12.53 -1.23
N GLN A 362 17.76 13.16 -2.16
CA GLN A 362 19.22 13.22 -2.14
C GLN A 362 19.80 14.31 -1.25
N ARG A 363 19.09 15.43 -1.06
CA ARG A 363 19.68 16.66 -0.51
C ARG A 363 18.92 17.31 0.64
N ASP A 364 17.73 16.82 1.00
CA ASP A 364 17.03 17.36 2.18
C ASP A 364 17.83 17.09 3.46
N ASP A 365 17.88 18.07 4.35
CA ASP A 365 18.60 18.03 5.62
C ASP A 365 17.85 17.22 6.69
N ASN A 366 16.57 16.93 6.48
CA ASN A 366 15.74 16.19 7.41
C ASN A 366 15.48 14.75 6.94
N LEU A 367 15.95 13.80 7.76
CA LEU A 367 15.77 12.36 7.53
C LEU A 367 14.30 11.94 7.30
N SER A 368 13.35 12.57 8.01
CA SER A 368 11.93 12.22 7.87
C SER A 368 11.37 12.63 6.52
N VAL A 369 11.85 13.74 5.95
CA VAL A 369 11.47 14.21 4.62
C VAL A 369 12.06 13.29 3.55
N GLN A 370 13.31 12.86 3.70
CA GLN A 370 13.93 11.86 2.80
C GLN A 370 13.18 10.53 2.80
N VAL A 371 12.78 10.03 3.99
CA VAL A 371 11.96 8.82 4.13
C VAL A 371 10.60 8.99 3.44
N GLU A 372 9.95 10.15 3.60
CA GLU A 372 8.69 10.44 2.91
C GLU A 372 8.89 10.52 1.39
N ALA A 373 10.03 11.03 0.91
CA ALA A 373 10.36 11.07 -0.52
C ALA A 373 10.49 9.66 -1.13
N LEU A 374 11.11 8.72 -0.43
CA LEU A 374 11.10 7.29 -0.81
C LEU A 374 9.68 6.75 -0.91
N GLY A 375 8.84 7.07 0.08
CA GLY A 375 7.42 6.70 0.08
C GLY A 375 6.67 7.29 -1.13
N ALA A 376 6.84 8.58 -1.40
CA ALA A 376 6.22 9.30 -2.50
C ALA A 376 6.63 8.74 -3.87
N LEU A 377 7.92 8.46 -4.08
CA LEU A 377 8.43 7.86 -5.32
C LEU A 377 7.80 6.48 -5.59
N SER A 378 7.50 5.69 -4.56
CA SER A 378 6.80 4.40 -4.71
C SER A 378 5.31 4.51 -5.09
N MET A 379 4.73 5.71 -5.02
CA MET A 379 3.34 5.94 -5.43
C MET A 379 3.19 6.03 -6.95
N PHE A 380 4.27 6.36 -7.66
CA PHE A 380 4.34 6.35 -9.12
C PHE A 380 4.21 4.93 -9.67
N SER A 381 3.86 4.83 -10.95
CA SER A 381 3.70 3.55 -11.65
C SER A 381 4.89 3.19 -12.53
N ASP A 382 5.90 4.06 -12.65
CA ASP A 382 7.07 3.86 -13.49
C ASP A 382 8.17 3.08 -12.74
N PRO A 383 8.50 1.84 -13.17
CA PRO A 383 9.57 1.04 -12.56
C PRO A 383 10.97 1.65 -12.71
N ALA A 384 11.20 2.54 -13.70
CA ALA A 384 12.49 3.17 -13.91
C ALA A 384 12.96 3.97 -12.67
N ILE A 385 12.00 4.48 -11.88
CA ILE A 385 12.26 5.19 -10.62
C ILE A 385 13.08 4.34 -9.62
N ALA A 386 13.05 3.01 -9.74
CA ALA A 386 13.83 2.10 -8.90
C ALA A 386 15.33 2.43 -8.94
N GLU A 387 15.87 2.92 -10.06
CA GLU A 387 17.29 3.27 -10.18
C GLU A 387 17.71 4.37 -9.18
N HIS A 388 16.79 5.27 -8.82
CA HIS A 388 17.01 6.34 -7.87
C HIS A 388 16.84 5.90 -6.41
N ILE A 389 16.15 4.79 -6.17
CA ILE A 389 15.88 4.26 -4.82
C ILE A 389 16.95 3.24 -4.40
N VAL A 390 17.44 2.40 -5.33
CA VAL A 390 18.43 1.33 -5.05
C VAL A 390 19.67 1.81 -4.27
N PRO A 391 20.27 2.98 -4.55
CA PRO A 391 21.43 3.46 -3.79
C PRO A 391 21.18 3.58 -2.28
N PHE A 392 19.94 3.81 -1.85
CA PHE A 392 19.58 3.99 -0.45
C PHE A 392 19.47 2.67 0.33
N ARG A 393 19.53 1.50 -0.34
CA ARG A 393 19.59 0.18 0.32
C ARG A 393 20.91 -0.07 1.04
N SER A 394 21.98 0.59 0.60
CA SER A 394 23.31 0.51 1.21
C SER A 394 23.63 1.75 2.07
N HIS A 395 22.62 2.54 2.44
CA HIS A 395 22.83 3.74 3.26
C HIS A 395 23.19 3.35 4.69
N THR A 396 24.04 4.16 5.33
CA THR A 396 24.41 4.03 6.76
C THR A 396 23.23 4.15 7.73
N ASN A 397 22.09 4.69 7.30
CA ASN A 397 20.95 4.95 8.18
C ASN A 397 19.88 3.87 7.98
N PRO A 398 19.57 3.06 9.01
CA PRO A 398 18.65 1.93 8.88
C PRO A 398 17.22 2.36 8.53
N ARG A 399 16.81 3.60 8.87
CA ARG A 399 15.47 4.12 8.50
C ARG A 399 15.34 4.33 6.99
N LEU A 400 16.40 4.82 6.33
CA LEU A 400 16.42 4.99 4.87
C LEU A 400 16.49 3.65 4.16
N VAL A 401 17.29 2.70 4.67
CA VAL A 401 17.35 1.34 4.13
C VAL A 401 15.97 0.68 4.17
N HIS A 402 15.31 0.71 5.34
CA HIS A 402 13.98 0.12 5.49
C HIS A 402 12.92 0.81 4.62
N ALA A 403 12.96 2.14 4.52
CA ALA A 403 12.06 2.90 3.67
C ALA A 403 12.30 2.60 2.18
N ALA A 404 13.55 2.48 1.74
CA ALA A 404 13.93 2.15 0.37
C ALA A 404 13.48 0.73 0.00
N ASP A 405 13.70 -0.26 0.88
CA ASP A 405 13.22 -1.62 0.68
C ASP A 405 11.69 -1.66 0.58
N ARG A 406 10.97 -0.92 1.43
CA ARG A 406 9.50 -0.82 1.37
C ARG A 406 9.03 -0.15 0.07
N ALA A 407 9.69 0.93 -0.34
CA ALA A 407 9.38 1.67 -1.56
C ALA A 407 9.58 0.80 -2.81
N LEU A 408 10.72 0.09 -2.89
CA LEU A 408 11.00 -0.85 -3.98
C LEU A 408 10.01 -2.00 -4.01
N ARG A 409 9.69 -2.59 -2.85
CA ARG A 409 8.62 -3.59 -2.76
C ARG A 409 7.32 -3.03 -3.34
N ARG A 410 6.87 -1.86 -2.91
CA ARG A 410 5.61 -1.28 -3.40
C ARG A 410 5.65 -0.95 -4.90
N LEU A 411 6.78 -0.43 -5.41
CA LEU A 411 6.94 -0.07 -6.82
C LEU A 411 6.99 -1.32 -7.72
N LEU A 412 7.69 -2.38 -7.27
CA LEU A 412 7.93 -3.61 -8.04
C LEU A 412 6.86 -4.70 -7.80
N HIS A 413 6.03 -4.60 -6.77
CA HIS A 413 4.88 -5.50 -6.51
C HIS A 413 3.56 -4.99 -7.09
N LYS A 414 3.48 -3.78 -7.67
CA LYS A 414 2.29 -3.41 -8.47
C LYS A 414 2.24 -4.33 -9.70
N PRO A 415 1.10 -4.95 -10.03
CA PRO A 415 1.00 -5.74 -11.25
C PRO A 415 1.31 -4.81 -12.43
N PHE A 416 2.43 -5.06 -13.10
CA PHE A 416 2.71 -4.49 -14.40
C PHE A 416 1.64 -5.05 -15.34
N VAL A 417 0.68 -4.22 -15.75
CA VAL A 417 -0.30 -4.59 -16.77
C VAL A 417 0.45 -4.53 -18.11
N TRP A 418 0.73 -5.70 -18.67
CA TRP A 418 1.23 -5.82 -20.05
C TRP A 418 0.27 -5.06 -21.00
N PRO A 419 0.74 -4.46 -22.10
CA PRO A 419 -0.15 -4.09 -23.20
C PRO A 419 -0.99 -5.33 -23.54
N GLU A 420 -2.32 -5.22 -23.69
CA GLU A 420 -3.14 -6.42 -23.96
C GLU A 420 -2.53 -7.25 -25.10
N PRO A 421 -2.56 -8.61 -25.06
CA PRO A 421 -1.94 -9.47 -26.08
C PRO A 421 -2.27 -9.12 -27.53
N ALA A 422 -3.40 -8.43 -27.75
CA ALA A 422 -3.81 -7.84 -29.04
C ALA A 422 -2.87 -6.73 -29.58
N SER A 423 -1.93 -6.23 -28.78
CA SER A 423 -0.98 -5.17 -29.16
C SER A 423 0.44 -5.67 -29.46
N ILE A 424 0.68 -6.98 -29.39
CA ILE A 424 1.87 -7.60 -29.98
C ILE A 424 1.56 -7.88 -31.46
N GLU A 425 1.79 -6.90 -32.33
CA GLU A 425 1.43 -7.02 -33.75
C GLU A 425 2.34 -7.99 -34.54
N ALA A 426 3.48 -8.43 -34.00
CA ALA A 426 4.34 -9.44 -34.64
C ALA A 426 5.21 -10.22 -33.64
N ALA A 427 5.48 -11.49 -33.95
CA ALA A 427 6.44 -12.32 -33.23
C ALA A 427 7.83 -11.64 -33.17
N ALA A 428 8.37 -11.49 -31.97
CA ALA A 428 9.68 -10.90 -31.78
C ALA A 428 10.75 -12.00 -31.86
N ALA A 429 11.61 -11.93 -32.87
CA ALA A 429 12.78 -12.79 -33.00
C ALA A 429 14.02 -12.07 -32.43
N ILE A 430 14.60 -12.61 -31.37
CA ILE A 430 15.84 -12.12 -30.78
C ILE A 430 16.98 -13.00 -31.30
N ASN A 431 17.84 -12.44 -32.15
CA ASN A 431 19.01 -13.13 -32.68
C ASN A 431 20.13 -13.19 -31.63
N LEU A 432 20.71 -14.37 -31.45
CA LEU A 432 21.86 -14.61 -30.58
C LEU A 432 23.13 -14.53 -31.42
N PHE A 433 24.08 -13.68 -31.01
CA PHE A 433 25.38 -13.53 -31.67
C PHE A 433 26.51 -13.96 -30.74
N ASN A 434 27.65 -14.37 -31.32
CA ASN A 434 28.86 -14.52 -30.53
C ASN A 434 29.36 -13.15 -30.00
N LEU A 435 30.08 -13.18 -28.88
CA LEU A 435 30.49 -11.96 -28.16
C LEU A 435 31.39 -11.03 -28.98
N GLN A 436 32.20 -11.60 -29.88
CA GLN A 436 33.08 -10.83 -30.76
C GLN A 436 32.28 -10.05 -31.82
N GLY A 437 31.31 -10.68 -32.46
CA GLY A 437 30.48 -10.06 -33.49
C GLY A 437 29.42 -9.09 -32.96
N ALA A 438 28.96 -9.28 -31.71
CA ALA A 438 28.11 -8.30 -31.03
C ALA A 438 28.87 -6.98 -30.75
N ARG A 439 30.17 -7.04 -30.43
CA ARG A 439 31.00 -5.85 -30.20
C ARG A 439 31.17 -5.01 -31.47
N GLU A 440 31.40 -5.65 -32.61
CA GLU A 440 31.69 -4.96 -33.88
C GLU A 440 30.45 -4.33 -34.52
N ARG A 441 29.27 -4.88 -34.28
CA ARG A 441 28.00 -4.37 -34.85
C ARG A 441 27.39 -3.19 -34.09
N PHE A 442 27.67 -3.07 -32.79
CA PHE A 442 27.02 -2.10 -31.89
C PHE A 442 27.95 -1.02 -31.31
N LEU A 443 29.25 -1.04 -31.63
CA LEU A 443 30.16 0.08 -31.38
C LEU A 443 30.06 1.13 -32.52
N PRO A 444 30.17 2.44 -32.23
CA PRO A 444 30.31 3.44 -33.29
C PRO A 444 31.62 3.17 -34.08
N PRO A 445 31.66 3.44 -35.41
CA PRO A 445 32.85 3.17 -36.20
C PRO A 445 34.03 4.00 -35.66
N PRO A 446 35.27 3.46 -35.69
CA PRO A 446 36.44 4.20 -35.25
C PRO A 446 36.64 5.46 -36.10
N PRO A 447 37.26 6.53 -35.56
CA PRO A 447 37.52 7.75 -36.32
C PRO A 447 38.36 7.44 -37.57
N PRO A 448 38.25 8.22 -38.65
CA PRO A 448 38.94 7.95 -39.90
C PRO A 448 40.46 7.89 -39.68
N PRO A 449 41.18 7.02 -40.40
CA PRO A 449 42.61 6.83 -40.18
C PRO A 449 43.40 8.13 -40.46
N PRO A 450 44.52 8.36 -39.74
CA PRO A 450 45.40 9.50 -40.02
C PRO A 450 45.96 9.43 -41.45
N LYS A 451 46.31 10.60 -42.01
CA LYS A 451 46.71 10.77 -43.42
C LYS A 451 47.74 9.71 -43.89
N PRO A 452 47.69 9.29 -45.17
CA PRO A 452 48.57 8.26 -45.71
C PRO A 452 50.06 8.56 -45.42
N GLY A 453 50.78 7.59 -44.87
CA GLY A 453 52.21 7.69 -44.52
C GLY A 453 52.54 8.03 -43.07
N PHE A 454 51.55 8.07 -42.16
CA PHE A 454 51.78 8.21 -40.71
C PHE A 454 52.39 6.93 -40.08
N PHE A 455 51.85 5.76 -40.41
CA PHE A 455 52.29 4.48 -39.85
C PHE A 455 53.56 3.91 -40.51
N ASP A 456 53.76 4.15 -41.81
CA ASP A 456 54.99 3.75 -42.52
C ASP A 456 56.25 4.42 -41.95
N ARG A 457 56.11 5.63 -41.39
CA ARG A 457 57.23 6.39 -40.80
C ARG A 457 57.61 5.96 -39.38
N LEU A 458 56.72 5.30 -38.65
CA LEU A 458 56.94 4.96 -37.24
C LEU A 458 57.21 3.47 -37.01
N PHE A 459 56.59 2.58 -37.77
CA PHE A 459 56.61 1.14 -37.44
C PHE A 459 56.85 0.18 -38.61
N GLY A 460 56.94 0.64 -39.86
CA GLY A 460 57.32 -0.21 -41.01
C GLY A 460 56.42 -1.43 -41.27
N VAL A 461 55.17 -1.44 -40.77
CA VAL A 461 54.24 -2.57 -40.92
C VAL A 461 52.88 -2.07 -41.45
N LYS A 462 52.31 -2.79 -42.43
CA LYS A 462 50.99 -2.53 -43.02
C LYS A 462 49.85 -2.76 -42.01
N PRO A 463 48.73 -2.01 -42.10
CA PRO A 463 47.58 -2.18 -41.22
C PRO A 463 46.87 -3.53 -41.44
N PRO A 464 46.24 -4.12 -40.40
CA PRO A 464 45.53 -5.39 -40.49
C PRO A 464 44.23 -5.26 -41.32
N PRO A 465 43.74 -6.36 -41.92
CA PRO A 465 42.50 -6.37 -42.69
C PRO A 465 41.25 -6.13 -41.80
N PRO A 466 40.12 -5.69 -42.38
CA PRO A 466 38.88 -5.46 -41.65
C PRO A 466 38.30 -6.76 -41.08
N PRO A 467 37.53 -6.68 -39.96
CA PRO A 467 36.98 -7.85 -39.30
C PRO A 467 35.89 -8.55 -40.13
N GLU A 468 35.81 -9.88 -39.98
CA GLU A 468 34.79 -10.73 -40.61
C GLU A 468 33.41 -10.55 -39.97
N PRO A 469 32.29 -10.77 -40.71
CA PRO A 469 30.95 -10.57 -40.19
C PRO A 469 30.59 -11.50 -39.01
N PRO A 470 29.73 -11.06 -38.06
CA PRO A 470 29.33 -11.86 -36.90
C PRO A 470 28.73 -13.20 -37.27
N THR A 471 29.19 -14.29 -36.64
CA THR A 471 28.55 -15.61 -36.77
C THR A 471 27.29 -15.67 -35.89
N PRO A 472 26.10 -15.89 -36.46
CA PRO A 472 24.87 -16.08 -35.68
C PRO A 472 24.91 -17.44 -34.95
N LEU A 473 24.50 -17.45 -33.68
CA LEU A 473 24.48 -18.66 -32.84
C LEU A 473 23.10 -19.33 -32.79
N GLY A 474 22.04 -18.57 -33.06
CA GLY A 474 20.65 -19.02 -33.00
C GLY A 474 19.65 -17.88 -32.87
N ALA A 475 18.39 -18.21 -32.63
CA ALA A 475 17.32 -17.25 -32.41
C ALA A 475 16.34 -17.70 -31.32
N LEU A 476 15.91 -16.75 -30.49
CA LEU A 476 14.79 -16.89 -29.58
C LEU A 476 13.55 -16.29 -30.25
N GLN A 477 12.52 -17.11 -30.47
CA GLN A 477 11.24 -16.64 -30.99
C GLN A 477 10.22 -16.59 -29.88
N LEU A 478 9.73 -15.38 -29.59
CA LEU A 478 8.64 -15.16 -28.65
C LEU A 478 7.31 -15.02 -29.36
N SER A 479 6.33 -15.77 -28.86
CA SER A 479 4.92 -15.66 -29.24
C SER A 479 4.04 -15.55 -27.98
N PRO A 480 2.77 -15.14 -28.12
CA PRO A 480 1.83 -15.09 -27.00
C PRO A 480 1.61 -16.45 -26.31
N GLU A 481 1.84 -17.55 -27.01
CA GLU A 481 1.50 -18.91 -26.56
C GLU A 481 2.73 -19.72 -26.08
N ARG A 482 3.91 -19.43 -26.63
CA ARG A 482 5.14 -20.20 -26.37
C ARG A 482 6.43 -19.39 -26.59
N LEU A 483 7.51 -19.84 -25.95
CA LEU A 483 8.89 -19.46 -26.24
C LEU A 483 9.59 -20.60 -26.98
N GLU A 484 10.19 -20.31 -28.13
CA GLU A 484 10.93 -21.28 -28.93
C GLU A 484 12.40 -20.88 -29.02
N VAL A 485 13.28 -21.80 -28.60
CA VAL A 485 14.74 -21.62 -28.63
C VAL A 485 15.32 -22.47 -29.76
N SER A 486 15.83 -21.80 -30.78
CA SER A 486 16.47 -22.42 -31.94
C SER A 486 17.95 -22.06 -31.98
N LEU A 487 18.81 -23.05 -32.24
CA LEU A 487 20.26 -22.90 -32.38
C LEU A 487 20.66 -23.28 -33.79
N ASP A 488 21.77 -22.72 -34.29
CA ASP A 488 22.30 -23.14 -35.59
C ASP A 488 22.73 -24.61 -35.52
N PRO A 489 22.18 -25.50 -36.37
CA PRO A 489 22.48 -26.93 -36.33
C PRO A 489 23.94 -27.29 -36.62
N ASN A 490 24.73 -26.39 -37.18
CA ASN A 490 26.16 -26.61 -37.45
C ASN A 490 27.06 -26.30 -36.23
N LEU A 491 26.50 -25.72 -35.16
CA LEU A 491 27.23 -25.35 -33.95
C LEU A 491 27.05 -26.43 -32.87
N ASN A 492 28.04 -27.31 -32.74
CA ASN A 492 28.06 -28.33 -31.68
C ASN A 492 28.70 -27.75 -30.40
N VAL A 493 27.93 -26.98 -29.63
CA VAL A 493 28.37 -26.39 -28.36
C VAL A 493 27.89 -27.27 -27.21
N GLU A 494 28.82 -27.89 -26.47
CA GLU A 494 28.50 -28.73 -25.30
C GLU A 494 27.62 -27.96 -24.29
N GLY A 495 26.48 -28.53 -23.92
CA GLY A 495 25.58 -27.98 -22.88
C GLY A 495 24.49 -27.03 -23.37
N TRP A 496 24.39 -26.78 -24.67
CA TRP A 496 23.29 -25.99 -25.26
C TRP A 496 22.18 -26.92 -25.79
N GLN A 497 20.92 -26.60 -25.47
CA GLN A 497 19.76 -27.37 -25.93
C GLN A 497 18.73 -26.46 -26.59
N THR A 498 18.13 -26.95 -27.68
CA THR A 498 16.93 -26.35 -28.27
C THR A 498 15.70 -26.83 -27.51
N GLY A 499 14.63 -26.03 -27.53
CA GLY A 499 13.40 -26.43 -26.84
C GLY A 499 12.28 -25.41 -26.94
N VAL A 500 11.07 -25.86 -26.64
CA VAL A 500 9.85 -25.05 -26.64
C VAL A 500 9.26 -25.04 -25.24
N ILE A 501 8.98 -23.85 -24.73
CA ILE A 501 8.33 -23.64 -23.43
C ILE A 501 6.94 -23.05 -23.70
N ASP A 502 5.93 -23.80 -23.31
CA ASP A 502 4.53 -23.41 -23.39
C ASP A 502 4.11 -22.74 -22.07
N TRP A 503 3.64 -21.49 -22.20
CA TRP A 503 3.28 -20.66 -21.05
C TRP A 503 2.06 -21.19 -20.28
N SER A 504 1.22 -22.01 -20.92
CA SER A 504 0.04 -22.61 -20.29
C SER A 504 0.39 -23.69 -19.24
N ARG A 505 1.66 -24.11 -19.15
CA ARG A 505 2.11 -25.20 -18.26
C ARG A 505 3.06 -24.67 -17.18
N ARG A 506 3.05 -25.32 -16.01
CA ARG A 506 4.00 -24.99 -14.94
C ARG A 506 5.42 -25.38 -15.33
N PHE A 507 6.36 -24.44 -15.11
CA PHE A 507 7.79 -24.65 -15.27
C PHE A 507 8.54 -24.18 -14.01
N SER A 508 9.76 -24.66 -13.79
CA SER A 508 10.67 -24.20 -12.75
C SER A 508 11.92 -23.60 -13.36
N VAL A 509 12.50 -22.61 -12.67
CA VAL A 509 13.74 -21.93 -13.09
C VAL A 509 14.79 -22.22 -12.03
N GLN A 510 15.89 -22.84 -12.43
CA GLN A 510 17.09 -22.98 -11.60
C GLN A 510 18.15 -22.03 -12.13
N ILE A 511 18.66 -21.15 -11.25
CA ILE A 511 19.76 -20.24 -11.55
C ILE A 511 20.99 -20.75 -10.81
N THR A 512 21.99 -21.21 -11.56
CA THR A 512 23.29 -21.58 -10.99
C THR A 512 24.35 -20.58 -11.43
N ARG A 513 25.17 -20.17 -10.47
CA ARG A 513 26.35 -19.34 -10.67
C ARG A 513 27.54 -20.28 -10.55
N GLU A 514 28.05 -20.76 -11.67
CA GLU A 514 29.21 -21.65 -11.66
C GLU A 514 30.49 -20.85 -11.91
N PRO A 515 31.55 -21.05 -11.11
CA PRO A 515 32.89 -20.71 -11.53
C PRO A 515 33.28 -21.65 -12.68
N VAL A 516 33.89 -21.12 -13.74
CA VAL A 516 34.32 -21.90 -14.90
C VAL A 516 35.30 -22.98 -14.42
N SER A 517 34.92 -24.26 -14.54
CA SER A 517 35.75 -25.38 -14.07
C SER A 517 37.03 -25.50 -14.89
N GLU A 518 38.15 -25.72 -14.19
CA GLU A 518 39.52 -25.89 -14.71
C GLU A 518 39.61 -26.80 -15.96
N ARG A 519 39.80 -26.20 -17.14
CA ARG A 519 40.52 -26.90 -18.21
C ARG A 519 42.02 -26.82 -17.88
N ARG A 520 42.64 -27.97 -17.61
CA ARG A 520 44.09 -28.09 -17.37
C ARG A 520 44.88 -27.29 -18.41
N GLY A 521 45.50 -26.19 -17.97
CA GLY A 521 46.58 -25.52 -18.71
C GLY A 521 46.47 -24.01 -18.92
N GLN A 522 45.38 -23.33 -18.53
CA GLN A 522 45.30 -21.86 -18.63
C GLN A 522 44.80 -21.26 -17.32
N SER A 523 45.59 -20.37 -16.72
CA SER A 523 45.17 -19.60 -15.54
C SER A 523 44.36 -18.39 -16.01
N GLU A 524 43.04 -18.45 -15.87
CA GLU A 524 42.16 -17.28 -16.03
C GLU A 524 41.74 -16.76 -14.64
N GLY A 525 41.49 -15.45 -14.54
CA GLY A 525 41.40 -14.70 -13.29
C GLY A 525 40.06 -14.81 -12.54
N PRO A 526 39.94 -14.20 -11.34
CA PRO A 526 38.80 -14.36 -10.42
C PRO A 526 37.45 -13.74 -10.86
N ASP A 527 37.32 -13.24 -12.09
CA ASP A 527 36.17 -12.46 -12.56
C ASP A 527 35.26 -13.18 -13.59
N ASP A 528 35.52 -14.45 -13.90
CA ASP A 528 34.70 -15.23 -14.83
C ASP A 528 33.44 -15.79 -14.15
N ILE A 529 32.30 -15.13 -14.38
CA ILE A 529 31.01 -15.51 -13.80
C ILE A 529 30.01 -15.80 -14.93
N GLY A 530 29.80 -17.08 -15.22
CA GLY A 530 28.66 -17.54 -16.03
C GLY A 530 27.37 -17.56 -15.20
N VAL A 531 26.26 -17.10 -15.78
CA VAL A 531 24.92 -17.26 -15.18
C VAL A 531 24.15 -18.28 -15.99
N HIS A 532 23.93 -19.46 -15.43
CA HIS A 532 23.19 -20.53 -16.09
C HIS A 532 21.71 -20.43 -15.73
N PHE A 533 20.85 -20.47 -16.75
CA PHE A 533 19.41 -20.61 -16.56
C PHE A 533 19.01 -22.02 -16.98
N VAL A 534 18.38 -22.78 -16.09
CA VAL A 534 17.80 -24.08 -16.44
C VAL A 534 16.31 -23.98 -16.24
N LEU A 535 15.56 -24.08 -17.35
CA LEU A 535 14.11 -24.08 -17.35
C LEU A 535 13.63 -25.55 -17.39
N ARG A 536 12.77 -25.97 -16.47
CA ARG A 536 12.23 -27.34 -16.46
C ARG A 536 10.73 -27.30 -16.56
N GLN A 537 10.13 -28.00 -17.52
CA GLN A 537 8.68 -27.99 -17.74
C GLN A 537 8.06 -29.30 -17.24
N ARG A 538 6.92 -29.23 -16.55
CA ARG A 538 6.26 -30.42 -15.98
C ARG A 538 5.45 -31.17 -17.05
N ARG A 539 5.53 -32.51 -17.08
CA ARG A 539 4.64 -33.34 -17.92
C ARG A 539 3.36 -33.71 -17.18
N GLY A 540 2.24 -33.07 -17.51
CA GLY A 540 0.92 -33.50 -17.04
C GLY A 540 0.58 -33.19 -15.58
N ASP A 541 -0.42 -33.89 -15.03
CA ASP A 541 -1.07 -33.57 -13.76
C ASP A 541 -0.23 -33.92 -12.51
N ILE A 542 -0.76 -33.52 -11.34
CA ILE A 542 -0.09 -33.48 -10.04
C ILE A 542 0.50 -34.85 -9.66
N GLY A 543 1.79 -35.05 -9.94
CA GLY A 543 2.60 -36.21 -9.53
C GLY A 543 3.70 -36.61 -10.50
N ALA A 544 3.71 -36.08 -11.72
CA ALA A 544 4.65 -36.51 -12.77
C ALA A 544 5.99 -35.74 -12.82
N ASP A 545 7.00 -36.42 -13.38
CA ASP A 545 8.40 -35.98 -13.56
C ASP A 545 8.55 -34.74 -14.48
N PHE A 546 9.61 -33.97 -14.25
CA PHE A 546 9.94 -32.78 -15.05
C PHE A 546 10.79 -33.16 -16.26
N GLU A 547 10.40 -32.71 -17.45
CA GLU A 547 11.24 -32.75 -18.65
C GLU A 547 12.18 -31.53 -18.59
N THR A 548 13.50 -31.76 -18.65
CA THR A 548 14.49 -30.69 -18.55
C THR A 548 14.64 -30.04 -19.92
N VAL A 549 14.31 -28.76 -20.04
CA VAL A 549 14.59 -27.94 -21.23
C VAL A 549 15.70 -26.96 -20.84
N ALA A 550 16.95 -27.42 -20.83
CA ALA A 550 18.05 -26.61 -20.33
C ALA A 550 18.42 -25.50 -21.34
N VAL A 551 17.96 -24.26 -21.09
CA VAL A 551 18.33 -23.10 -21.90
C VAL A 551 19.51 -22.36 -21.27
N SER A 552 20.71 -22.86 -21.52
CA SER A 552 21.97 -22.26 -21.02
C SER A 552 22.30 -20.97 -21.77
N LEU A 553 22.04 -19.79 -21.19
CA LEU A 553 22.46 -18.49 -21.74
C LEU A 553 23.81 -18.09 -21.14
N TRP A 554 24.88 -18.11 -21.94
CA TRP A 554 26.23 -17.75 -21.47
C TRP A 554 26.58 -16.30 -21.78
N CYS A 555 27.24 -15.66 -20.81
CA CYS A 555 27.95 -14.40 -20.96
C CYS A 555 29.38 -14.62 -20.43
N ALA A 556 30.38 -14.70 -21.31
CA ALA A 556 31.78 -14.84 -20.91
C ALA A 556 32.64 -13.71 -21.53
N PRO A 557 33.62 -13.12 -20.81
CA PRO A 557 34.70 -12.39 -21.46
C PRO A 557 35.64 -13.36 -22.20
N SER A 558 36.30 -12.89 -23.26
CA SER A 558 37.23 -13.68 -24.10
C SER A 558 38.69 -13.51 -23.61
N PRO A 559 39.64 -14.44 -23.91
CA PRO A 559 41.00 -14.45 -23.35
C PRO A 559 41.92 -13.32 -23.83
N ILE A 560 41.45 -12.36 -24.62
CA ILE A 560 42.25 -11.24 -25.11
C ILE A 560 42.00 -10.00 -24.24
N VAL A 561 42.38 -10.08 -22.96
CA VAL A 561 42.44 -8.89 -22.07
C VAL A 561 43.81 -8.83 -21.41
N GLY A 562 44.84 -8.66 -22.23
CA GLY A 562 46.19 -8.32 -21.78
C GLY A 562 46.53 -6.82 -21.80
N GLN A 563 45.67 -5.93 -22.32
CA GLN A 563 46.09 -4.55 -22.60
C GLN A 563 45.03 -3.44 -22.42
N PHE A 564 44.11 -3.53 -21.45
CA PHE A 564 43.30 -2.35 -21.08
C PHE A 564 43.28 -2.14 -19.56
N PRO A 565 43.58 -0.92 -19.09
CA PRO A 565 43.60 -0.63 -17.65
C PRO A 565 42.18 -0.69 -17.09
N ALA A 566 42.05 -1.39 -15.96
CA ALA A 566 40.82 -1.51 -15.19
C ALA A 566 40.32 -0.14 -14.73
N LYS A 567 39.37 0.43 -15.47
CA LYS A 567 38.36 1.39 -15.01
C LYS A 567 37.34 1.56 -16.13
N SER A 568 36.07 1.34 -15.81
CA SER A 568 34.89 1.50 -16.67
C SER A 568 34.82 0.63 -17.94
N ALA A 569 34.20 -0.54 -17.84
CA ALA A 569 33.53 -1.17 -18.99
C ALA A 569 32.37 -2.04 -18.50
N ARG A 570 31.14 -1.58 -18.72
CA ARG A 570 29.94 -2.42 -18.66
C ARG A 570 30.05 -3.42 -19.82
N LEU A 571 30.15 -4.71 -19.54
CA LEU A 571 30.09 -5.77 -20.54
C LEU A 571 28.64 -5.91 -21.05
N PRO A 572 28.35 -5.75 -22.36
CA PRO A 572 27.04 -5.98 -22.91
C PRO A 572 27.03 -7.32 -23.63
N CYS A 573 26.45 -8.32 -22.98
CA CYS A 573 25.89 -9.47 -23.67
C CYS A 573 24.43 -9.52 -23.18
N LEU A 574 23.49 -9.44 -24.14
CA LEU A 574 22.10 -8.98 -24.03
C LEU A 574 21.95 -7.46 -24.16
N ASP A 575 21.13 -7.01 -25.12
CA ASP A 575 20.65 -5.64 -25.20
C ASP A 575 19.99 -5.27 -23.85
N PRO A 576 20.59 -4.36 -23.06
CA PRO A 576 20.10 -4.04 -21.72
C PRO A 576 18.68 -3.47 -21.72
N HIS A 577 18.26 -2.83 -22.83
CA HIS A 577 16.92 -2.25 -22.93
C HIS A 577 15.85 -3.32 -23.23
N ALA A 578 16.21 -4.44 -23.87
CA ALA A 578 15.30 -5.53 -24.18
C ALA A 578 15.29 -6.66 -23.14
N ALA A 579 16.42 -6.92 -22.45
CA ALA A 579 16.58 -8.05 -21.54
C ALA A 579 16.35 -7.73 -20.05
N ALA A 580 16.47 -6.47 -19.64
CA ALA A 580 16.16 -6.08 -18.25
C ALA A 580 14.71 -6.39 -17.83
N PRO A 581 13.68 -6.19 -18.69
CA PRO A 581 12.32 -6.62 -18.40
C PRO A 581 12.19 -8.14 -18.23
N PHE A 582 12.91 -8.91 -19.04
CA PHE A 582 12.89 -10.38 -19.05
C PHE A 582 13.51 -10.99 -17.78
N LEU A 583 14.67 -10.49 -17.34
CA LEU A 583 15.34 -10.93 -16.12
C LEU A 583 14.56 -10.56 -14.85
N ALA A 584 13.87 -9.41 -14.87
CA ALA A 584 12.99 -9.00 -13.79
C ALA A 584 11.72 -9.87 -13.71
N ALA A 585 11.13 -10.24 -14.87
CA ALA A 585 9.94 -11.09 -14.95
C ALA A 585 10.19 -12.55 -14.51
N LEU A 586 11.31 -13.15 -14.93
CA LEU A 586 11.68 -14.51 -14.52
C LEU A 586 11.95 -14.61 -13.02
N ARG A 587 12.58 -13.57 -12.45
CA ARG A 587 12.80 -13.47 -11.01
C ARG A 587 11.47 -13.32 -10.24
N TRP A 588 10.57 -12.47 -10.71
CA TRP A 588 9.27 -12.26 -10.09
C TRP A 588 8.40 -13.53 -10.11
N TYR A 589 8.31 -14.23 -11.24
CA TYR A 589 7.50 -15.46 -11.32
C TYR A 589 8.06 -16.60 -10.45
N ALA A 590 9.40 -16.73 -10.36
CA ALA A 590 10.06 -17.69 -9.47
C ALA A 590 9.84 -17.38 -7.98
N GLU A 591 9.80 -16.11 -7.59
CA GLU A 591 9.52 -15.68 -6.22
C GLU A 591 8.03 -15.81 -5.83
N VAL A 592 7.11 -15.73 -6.80
CA VAL A 592 5.65 -15.80 -6.57
C VAL A 592 5.11 -17.23 -6.63
N HIS A 593 5.69 -18.10 -7.46
CA HIS A 593 5.15 -19.45 -7.70
C HIS A 593 6.12 -20.60 -7.40
N GLY A 594 7.38 -20.31 -7.07
CA GLY A 594 8.38 -21.28 -6.60
C GLY A 594 8.52 -21.25 -5.07
N ASN A 595 8.57 -22.43 -4.44
CA ASN A 595 8.90 -22.55 -3.02
C ASN A 595 10.23 -21.82 -2.68
N PRO A 596 10.41 -21.35 -1.42
CA PRO A 596 11.52 -20.48 -1.04
C PRO A 596 12.87 -21.11 -1.40
N ILE A 597 13.77 -20.28 -1.93
CA ILE A 597 15.19 -20.60 -2.09
C ILE A 597 15.72 -21.00 -0.71
N ARG A 598 15.94 -22.31 -0.50
CA ARG A 598 16.88 -22.76 0.53
C ARG A 598 18.26 -22.39 0.01
N VAL A 599 18.83 -21.31 0.53
CA VAL A 599 20.28 -21.12 0.50
C VAL A 599 20.85 -22.33 1.25
N PRO A 600 21.67 -23.20 0.61
CA PRO A 600 22.42 -24.17 1.38
C PRO A 600 23.27 -23.39 2.38
N ARG A 601 23.09 -23.65 3.67
CA ARG A 601 24.14 -23.34 4.65
C ARG A 601 25.37 -24.11 4.17
N PHE A 602 26.39 -23.39 3.70
CA PHE A 602 27.73 -23.94 3.71
C PHE A 602 28.13 -24.05 5.19
N GLU A 603 28.06 -25.26 5.72
CA GLU A 603 28.85 -25.62 6.89
C GLU A 603 30.33 -25.59 6.46
N HIS A 604 31.14 -24.96 7.30
CA HIS A 604 32.58 -24.78 7.12
C HIS A 604 33.32 -26.11 6.94
N GLU A 605 34.29 -26.13 6.03
CA GLU A 605 35.71 -26.34 6.36
C GLU A 605 36.56 -25.25 5.72
#